data_AF-A0A8H8TWM6-F1
#
_entry.id   AF-A0A8H8TWM6-F1
#
_cell.length_a   1.000
_cell.length_b   1.000
_cell.length_c   1.000
_cell.angle_alpha   90.00
_cell.angle_beta   90.00
_cell.angle_gamma   90.00
#
_symmetry.space_group_name_H-M   'P 1'
#
loop_
_entity.id
_entity.type
_entity.pdbx_description
1 polymer ?
#
loop_
_entity_poly.entity_id
_entity_poly.type
_entity_poly.pdbx_seq_one_letter_code
_entity_poly.pdbx_strand_id
1 'polypeptide(L)'
;MTSTSPLATLIGLRATTAPVPSLASTFLISNFIYAYAILSTRFIKRRYKLDHNSSPREDVVKYGEAMVREGKLSAEQLAMVKRWEGAHANAVEGYTFFALGW
;
A
#
# COMPACT_ATOMS: atom_id res chain seq x y z
N MET A 1 3.50 36.52 21.45
CA MET A 1 3.83 35.08 21.60
C MET A 1 3.78 34.44 20.22
N THR A 2 4.92 34.05 19.66
CA THR A 2 4.99 33.35 18.37
C THR A 2 4.41 31.94 18.53
N SER A 3 3.24 31.68 17.95
CA SER A 3 2.65 30.34 17.90
C SER A 3 3.61 29.43 17.11
N THR A 4 4.28 28.53 17.81
CA THR A 4 5.20 27.57 17.19
C THR A 4 4.40 26.41 16.61
N SER A 5 4.41 26.27 15.27
CA SER A 5 3.74 25.15 14.60
C SER A 5 4.47 23.84 14.92
N PRO A 6 3.83 22.86 15.58
CA PRO A 6 4.45 21.59 15.93
C PRO A 6 4.73 20.73 14.68
N LEU A 7 3.89 20.84 13.65
CA LEU A 7 4.05 20.10 12.39
C LEU A 7 5.33 20.52 11.66
N ALA A 8 5.60 21.83 11.57
CA ALA A 8 6.80 22.35 10.92
C ALA A 8 8.09 21.87 11.60
N THR A 9 8.07 21.77 12.93
CA THR A 9 9.19 21.20 13.70
C THR A 9 9.31 19.69 13.47
N LEU A 10 8.18 18.97 13.42
CA LEU A 10 8.14 17.51 13.25
C LEU A 10 8.69 17.04 11.90
N ILE A 11 8.41 17.78 10.81
CA ILE A 11 8.89 17.44 9.45
C ILE A 11 10.25 18.07 9.12
N GLY A 12 10.93 18.69 10.09
CA GLY A 12 12.26 19.29 9.89
C GLY A 12 12.26 20.63 9.14
N LEU A 13 11.09 21.25 8.90
CA LEU A 13 10.98 22.57 8.26
C LEU A 13 11.35 23.72 9.20
N ARG A 14 11.49 23.44 10.50
CA ARG A 14 11.88 24.40 11.54
C ARG A 14 12.80 23.75 12.57
N ALA A 15 13.86 24.47 12.94
CA ALA A 15 14.78 24.05 13.99
C ALA A 15 14.13 24.20 15.39
N THR A 16 14.47 23.29 16.29
CA THR A 16 14.10 23.32 17.71
C THR A 16 15.30 22.88 18.56
N THR A 17 15.39 23.41 19.77
CA THR A 17 16.36 22.97 20.78
C THR A 17 15.79 21.89 21.71
N ALA A 18 14.48 21.66 21.65
CA ALA A 18 13.82 20.57 22.38
C ALA A 18 14.02 19.23 21.64
N PRO A 19 14.10 18.10 22.37
CA PRO A 19 14.14 16.78 21.75
C PRO A 19 12.95 16.57 20.81
N VAL A 20 13.23 16.16 19.57
CA VAL A 20 12.19 15.80 18.60
C VAL A 20 11.80 14.34 18.82
N PRO A 21 10.51 14.02 19.03
CA PRO A 21 10.07 12.65 19.18
C PRO A 21 10.30 11.85 17.89
N SER A 22 10.75 10.59 18.02
CA SER A 22 10.89 9.69 16.88
C SER A 22 9.52 9.23 16.38
N LEU A 23 9.29 9.33 15.07
CA LEU A 23 8.09 8.81 14.40
C LEU A 23 8.28 7.40 13.83
N ALA A 24 9.44 6.77 14.04
CA ALA A 24 9.78 5.52 13.38
C ALA A 24 8.75 4.41 13.65
N SER A 25 8.37 4.18 14.90
CA SER A 25 7.38 3.15 15.27
C SER A 25 6.00 3.43 14.68
N THR A 26 5.56 4.69 14.72
CA THR A 26 4.30 5.11 14.09
C THR A 26 4.33 4.86 12.58
N PHE A 27 5.43 5.23 11.91
CA PHE A 27 5.57 5.02 10.47
C PHE A 27 5.54 3.53 10.10
N LEU A 28 6.22 2.68 10.87
CA LEU A 28 6.21 1.22 10.65
C LEU A 28 4.80 0.64 10.84
N ILE A 29 4.12 0.97 11.93
CA ILE A 29 2.76 0.49 12.18
C ILE A 29 1.80 0.97 11.09
N SER A 30 1.88 2.26 10.73
CA SER A 30 1.03 2.83 9.68
C SER A 30 1.30 2.20 8.32
N ASN A 31 2.56 1.99 7.94
CA ASN A 31 2.90 1.33 6.68
C ASN A 31 2.41 -0.13 6.67
N PHE A 32 2.58 -0.88 7.76
CA PHE A 32 2.08 -2.24 7.87
C PHE A 32 0.56 -2.31 7.66
N ILE A 33 -0.20 -1.47 8.37
CA ILE A 33 -1.66 -1.42 8.22
C ILE A 33 -2.03 -1.02 6.78
N TYR A 34 -1.36 -0.02 6.22
CA TYR A 34 -1.61 0.45 4.87
C TYR A 34 -1.35 -0.64 3.82
N ALA A 35 -0.20 -1.31 3.88
CA ALA A 35 0.17 -2.35 2.94
C ALA A 35 -0.71 -3.60 3.07
N TYR A 36 -0.86 -4.14 4.28
CA TYR A 36 -1.45 -5.47 4.49
C TYR A 36 -2.95 -5.46 4.77
N ALA A 37 -3.50 -4.38 5.34
CA ALA A 37 -4.94 -4.28 5.60
C ALA A 37 -5.65 -3.51 4.47
N ILE A 38 -5.19 -2.29 4.15
CA ILE A 38 -5.87 -1.40 3.20
C ILE A 38 -5.61 -1.84 1.76
N LEU A 39 -4.34 -2.00 1.38
CA LEU A 39 -3.94 -2.39 0.03
C LEU A 39 -3.98 -3.91 -0.21
N SER A 40 -4.61 -4.69 0.67
CA SER A 40 -4.71 -6.14 0.52
C SER A 40 -5.28 -6.51 -0.85
N THR A 41 -4.47 -7.14 -1.70
CA THR A 41 -4.85 -7.50 -3.07
C THR A 41 -5.98 -8.52 -3.12
N ARG A 42 -6.20 -9.26 -2.03
CA ARG A 42 -7.21 -10.32 -1.96
C ARG A 42 -8.63 -9.77 -1.95
N PHE A 43 -8.84 -8.61 -1.33
CA PHE A 43 -10.16 -7.99 -1.28
C PHE A 43 -10.67 -7.64 -2.68
N ILE A 44 -9.85 -6.97 -3.48
CA ILE A 44 -10.24 -6.54 -4.82
C ILE A 44 -10.40 -7.74 -5.77
N LYS A 45 -9.55 -8.77 -5.66
CA LYS A 45 -9.69 -10.02 -6.44
C LYS A 45 -10.99 -10.75 -6.10
N ARG A 46 -11.35 -10.85 -4.83
CA ARG A 46 -12.63 -11.45 -4.41
C ARG A 46 -13.82 -10.66 -4.93
N ARG A 47 -13.77 -9.32 -4.89
CA ARG A 47 -14.84 -8.45 -5.39
C ARG A 47 -15.16 -8.70 -6.88
N TYR A 48 -14.16 -9.10 -7.66
CA TYR A 48 -14.28 -9.42 -9.08
C TYR A 48 -14.28 -10.92 -9.41
N LYS A 49 -14.34 -11.79 -8.39
CA LYS A 49 -14.29 -13.26 -8.56
C LYS A 49 -13.04 -13.77 -9.31
N LEU A 50 -11.92 -13.06 -9.16
CA LEU A 50 -10.60 -13.43 -9.68
C LEU A 50 -9.80 -14.32 -8.73
N ASP A 51 -10.15 -14.38 -7.44
CA ASP A 51 -9.43 -15.14 -6.40
C ASP A 51 -9.73 -16.65 -6.52
N HIS A 52 -8.81 -17.42 -7.12
CA HIS A 52 -8.93 -18.88 -7.27
C HIS A 52 -8.32 -19.65 -6.10
N ASN A 53 -7.75 -18.96 -5.11
CA ASN A 53 -7.23 -19.48 -3.85
C ASN A 53 -6.09 -20.53 -3.95
N SER A 54 -5.73 -20.97 -5.16
CA SER A 54 -4.65 -21.92 -5.44
C SER A 54 -3.31 -21.20 -5.69
N SER A 55 -3.32 -20.14 -6.49
CA SER A 55 -2.15 -19.29 -6.74
C SER A 55 -2.55 -17.81 -6.83
N PRO A 56 -2.81 -17.13 -5.68
CA PRO A 56 -3.37 -15.79 -5.66
C PRO A 56 -2.54 -14.76 -6.44
N ARG A 57 -1.21 -14.91 -6.52
CA ARG A 57 -0.33 -13.98 -7.25
C ARG A 57 -0.47 -14.07 -8.77
N GLU A 58 -0.82 -15.23 -9.29
CA GLU A 58 -0.86 -15.46 -10.73
C GLU A 58 -2.26 -15.25 -11.31
N ASP A 59 -3.29 -15.20 -10.46
CA ASP A 59 -4.70 -15.14 -10.87
C ASP A 59 -5.00 -14.00 -11.87
N VAL A 60 -4.48 -12.80 -11.62
CA VAL A 60 -4.72 -11.64 -12.47
C VAL A 60 -4.02 -11.78 -13.83
N VAL A 61 -2.80 -12.32 -13.82
CA VAL A 61 -2.00 -12.52 -15.03
C VAL A 61 -2.56 -13.68 -15.87
N LYS A 62 -2.97 -14.78 -15.24
CA LYS A 62 -3.46 -16.00 -15.91
C LYS A 62 -4.89 -15.86 -16.41
N TYR A 63 -5.79 -15.27 -15.61
CA TYR A 63 -7.23 -15.31 -15.90
C TYR A 63 -7.82 -13.95 -16.26
N GLY A 64 -7.14 -12.84 -15.95
CA GLY A 64 -7.69 -11.48 -16.13
C GLY A 64 -8.16 -11.19 -17.56
N GLU A 65 -7.31 -11.41 -18.55
CA GLU A 65 -7.65 -11.15 -19.96
C GLU A 65 -8.75 -12.10 -20.48
N ALA A 66 -8.77 -13.35 -20.00
CA ALA A 66 -9.82 -14.31 -20.34
C ALA A 66 -11.18 -13.85 -19.79
N MET A 67 -11.23 -13.38 -18.54
CA MET A 67 -12.45 -12.84 -17.94
C MET A 67 -12.96 -11.59 -18.64
N VAL A 68 -12.08 -10.76 -19.19
CA VAL A 68 -12.48 -9.61 -20.02
C VAL A 68 -13.12 -10.08 -21.32
N ARG A 69 -12.51 -11.05 -22.00
CA ARG A 69 -13.04 -11.63 -23.24
C ARG A 69 -14.40 -12.30 -23.04
N GLU A 70 -14.58 -12.96 -21.90
CA GLU A 70 -15.84 -13.60 -21.51
C GLU A 70 -16.91 -12.60 -21.00
N GLY A 71 -16.59 -11.30 -20.95
CA GLY A 71 -17.51 -10.26 -20.47
C GLY A 71 -17.77 -10.28 -18.96
N LYS A 72 -16.98 -11.06 -18.20
CA LYS A 72 -17.09 -11.17 -16.73
C LYS A 72 -16.40 -10.03 -15.99
N LEU A 73 -15.52 -9.30 -16.68
CA LEU A 73 -14.73 -8.18 -16.17
C LEU A 73 -14.57 -7.13 -17.28
N SER A 74 -14.54 -5.84 -16.96
CA SER A 74 -14.17 -4.82 -17.96
C SER A 74 -12.64 -4.65 -18.03
N ALA A 75 -12.14 -4.16 -19.17
CA ALA A 75 -10.72 -3.85 -19.32
C ALA A 75 -10.25 -2.80 -18.29
N GLU A 76 -11.08 -1.81 -17.99
CA GLU A 76 -10.80 -0.80 -16.96
C GLU A 76 -10.73 -1.40 -15.56
N GLN A 77 -11.64 -2.33 -15.23
CA GLN A 77 -11.62 -3.05 -13.95
C GLN A 77 -10.35 -3.88 -13.83
N LEU A 78 -9.94 -4.59 -14.89
CA LEU A 78 -8.69 -5.34 -14.90
C LEU A 78 -7.47 -4.42 -14.70
N ALA A 79 -7.45 -3.27 -15.38
CA ALA A 79 -6.39 -2.28 -15.22
C ALA A 79 -6.32 -1.75 -13.78
N MET A 80 -7.48 -1.49 -13.14
CA MET A 80 -7.54 -1.08 -11.74
C MET A 80 -7.01 -2.17 -10.80
N VAL A 81 -7.37 -3.45 -11.02
CA VAL A 81 -6.85 -4.57 -10.23
C VAL A 81 -5.33 -4.66 -10.34
N LYS A 82 -4.78 -4.58 -11.57
CA LYS A 82 -3.33 -4.57 -11.82
C LYS A 82 -2.62 -3.41 -11.09
N ARG A 83 -3.22 -2.21 -11.09
CA ARG A 83 -2.69 -1.05 -10.35
C ARG A 83 -2.71 -1.27 -8.83
N TRP A 84 -3.75 -1.92 -8.31
CA TRP A 84 -3.86 -2.23 -6.88
C TRP A 84 -2.78 -3.24 -6.45
N GLU A 85 -2.51 -4.25 -7.28
CA GLU A 85 -1.39 -5.19 -7.03
C GLU A 85 -0.05 -4.48 -7.03
N GLY A 86 0.18 -3.58 -7.98
CA GLY A 86 1.40 -2.76 -8.01
C GLY A 86 1.53 -1.86 -6.78
N ALA A 87 0.44 -1.23 -6.34
CA ALA A 87 0.45 -0.40 -5.13
C ALA A 87 0.79 -1.22 -3.86
N HIS A 88 0.22 -2.42 -3.73
CA HIS A 88 0.55 -3.33 -2.63
C HIS A 88 2.01 -3.77 -2.68
N ALA A 89 2.52 -4.17 -3.85
CA ALA A 89 3.93 -4.56 -4.03
C ALA A 89 4.87 -3.42 -3.64
N ASN A 90 4.63 -2.20 -4.15
CA ASN A 90 5.41 -1.02 -3.83
C ASN A 90 5.38 -0.68 -2.33
N ALA A 91 4.22 -0.82 -1.68
CA ALA A 91 4.09 -0.55 -0.25
C ALA A 91 4.87 -1.57 0.61
N VAL A 92 4.99 -2.81 0.15
CA VAL A 92 5.74 -3.88 0.82
C VAL A 92 7.24 -3.80 0.52
N GLU A 93 7.64 -3.47 -0.71
CA GLU A 93 9.04 -3.53 -1.19
C GLU A 93 10.02 -2.57 -0.50
N GLY A 94 9.55 -1.61 0.30
CA GLY A 94 10.41 -0.76 1.14
C GLY A 94 10.34 -1.06 2.64
N TYR A 95 9.38 -1.89 3.08
CA TYR A 95 9.05 -2.00 4.50
C TYR A 95 10.20 -2.56 5.35
N THR A 96 10.87 -3.60 4.86
CA THR A 96 12.01 -4.23 5.55
C THR A 96 13.21 -3.30 5.67
N PHE A 97 13.47 -2.48 4.66
CA PHE A 97 14.54 -1.48 4.69
C PHE A 97 14.33 -0.48 5.84
N PHE A 98 13.12 0.08 5.97
CA PHE A 98 12.80 1.02 7.05
C PHE A 98 12.70 0.35 8.43
N ALA A 99 12.28 -0.92 8.50
CA ALA A 99 12.17 -1.66 9.76
C ALA A 99 13.54 -2.01 10.37
N LEU A 100 14.56 -2.23 9.53
CA LEU A 100 15.89 -2.67 9.96
C LEU A 100 16.87 -1.51 10.24
N GLY A 101 16.50 -0.26 9.90
CA GLY A 101 17.24 0.94 10.31
C GLY A 101 18.60 1.13 9.62
N TRP A 102 18.75 0.69 8.37
CA TRP A 102 19.96 0.87 7.55
C TRP A 102 19.95 2.19 6.78
#